data_AF-A0A256G365-F1
#
_entry.id   AF-A0A256G365-F1
#
_cell.length_a   1.000
_cell.length_b   1.000
_cell.length_c   1.000
_cell.angle_alpha   90.00
_cell.angle_beta   90.00
_cell.angle_gamma   90.00
#
_symmetry.space_group_name_H-M   'P 1'
#
loop_
_entity.id
_entity.type
_entity.pdbx_description
1 polymer ?
#
loop_
_entity_poly.entity_id
_entity_poly.type
_entity_poly.pdbx_seq_one_letter_code
_entity_poly.pdbx_strand_id
1 'polypeptide(L)'
;MHYKFIKFGPEGFPLFYYCEETYPPVGNDAGEHIAVNTDIPHDAVPVSDEQWQKAQSMDLWRASDGSLTSPPLPEPVEPDPVVTILPAITLWERMTEDEAVAVSEAMKTQSVRTIEIFRNASTFRSDHELWPLLEQMAANLFGEARAAELLAD
;
A
#
# COMPACT_ATOMS: atom_id res chain seq x y z
N MET A 1 31.77 16.45 29.50
CA MET A 1 31.07 15.30 28.90
C MET A 1 30.23 15.87 27.77
N HIS A 2 29.94 15.11 26.71
CA HIS A 2 28.91 15.48 25.73
C HIS A 2 28.01 14.26 25.63
N TYR A 3 26.84 14.31 26.28
CA TYR A 3 25.89 13.21 26.20
C TYR A 3 24.82 13.43 25.15
N LYS A 4 24.38 12.31 24.58
CA LYS A 4 23.30 12.21 23.62
C LYS A 4 22.51 10.95 23.94
N PHE A 5 21.20 11.10 24.13
CA PHE A 5 20.27 10.02 24.36
C PHE A 5 19.09 10.11 23.41
N ILE A 6 18.60 8.96 22.98
CA ILE A 6 17.40 8.86 22.15
C ILE A 6 16.41 7.93 22.83
N LYS A 7 15.16 8.39 22.95
CA LYS A 7 14.04 7.53 23.31
C LYS A 7 13.43 6.96 22.03
N PHE A 8 13.39 5.64 21.96
CA PHE A 8 12.82 4.91 20.83
C PHE A 8 11.37 4.52 21.12
N GLY A 9 10.54 4.51 20.09
CA GLY A 9 9.17 4.02 20.15
C GLY A 9 9.08 2.50 20.20
N PRO A 10 7.87 1.95 20.40
CA PRO A 10 7.64 0.50 20.36
C PRO A 10 8.01 -0.12 19.00
N GLU A 11 7.86 0.64 17.91
CA GLU A 11 8.25 0.25 16.55
C GLU A 11 9.76 0.36 16.28
N GLY A 12 10.56 0.74 17.29
CA GLY A 12 12.02 0.87 17.18
C GLY A 12 12.51 2.18 16.54
N PHE A 13 11.63 3.09 16.12
CA PHE A 13 12.05 4.38 15.57
C PHE A 13 12.38 5.44 16.65
N PRO A 14 13.36 6.33 16.41
CA PRO A 14 13.63 7.47 17.28
C PRO A 14 12.40 8.37 17.46
N LEU A 15 12.02 8.69 18.69
CA LEU A 15 10.90 9.57 19.02
C LEU A 15 11.35 10.88 19.66
N PHE A 16 12.26 10.83 20.63
CA PHE A 16 12.72 12.00 21.37
C PHE A 16 14.24 12.03 21.50
N TYR A 17 14.80 13.23 21.45
CA TYR A 17 16.23 13.50 21.40
C TYR A 17 16.64 14.34 22.60
N TYR A 18 17.63 13.87 23.35
CA TYR A 18 18.13 14.54 24.56
C TYR A 18 19.63 14.76 24.44
N CYS A 19 20.08 16.01 24.50
CA CYS A 19 21.49 16.38 24.52
C CYS A 19 21.73 17.47 25.57
N GLU A 20 22.99 17.79 25.83
CA GLU A 20 23.36 18.82 26.83
C GLU A 20 22.85 20.22 26.50
N GLU A 21 22.59 20.53 25.23
CA GLU A 21 22.07 21.85 24.83
C GLU A 21 20.60 22.02 25.25
N THR A 22 19.79 20.97 25.11
CA THR A 22 18.36 20.99 25.43
C THR A 22 18.06 20.55 26.86
N TYR A 23 18.91 19.69 27.41
CA TYR A 23 18.85 19.17 28.76
C TYR A 23 20.23 19.34 29.37
N PRO A 24 20.56 20.48 29.98
CA PRO A 24 21.90 20.73 30.53
C PRO A 24 22.21 19.81 31.73
N PRO A 25 23.48 19.39 31.91
CA PRO A 25 23.89 18.53 33.02
C PRO A 25 23.66 19.20 34.38
N VAL A 26 23.56 18.37 35.41
CA VAL A 26 23.50 18.86 36.79
C VAL A 26 24.90 19.34 37.22
N GLY A 27 24.99 20.59 37.63
CA GLY A 27 26.21 21.21 38.15
C GLY A 27 26.26 21.22 39.68
N ASN A 28 27.47 21.26 40.26
CA ASN A 28 27.66 21.62 41.68
C ASN A 28 27.72 23.14 41.88
N ASP A 29 27.87 23.62 43.12
CA ASP A 29 27.99 25.05 43.45
C ASP A 29 29.20 25.75 42.80
N ALA A 30 30.18 24.97 42.32
CA ALA A 30 31.34 25.47 41.57
C ALA A 30 31.12 25.48 40.04
N GLY A 31 29.94 25.05 39.56
CA GLY A 31 29.58 24.97 38.15
C GLY A 31 30.15 23.74 37.43
N GLU A 32 30.71 22.76 38.14
CA GLU A 32 31.25 21.54 37.55
C GLU A 32 30.12 20.53 37.28
N HIS A 33 30.14 19.89 36.10
CA HIS A 33 29.15 18.88 35.72
C HIS A 33 29.37 17.60 36.53
N ILE A 34 28.40 17.25 37.37
CA ILE A 34 28.49 16.08 38.27
C ILE A 34 27.57 14.92 37.85
N ALA A 35 26.52 15.19 37.06
CA ALA A 35 25.60 14.16 36.58
C ALA A 35 24.87 14.58 35.29
N VAL A 36 24.30 13.58 34.61
CA VAL A 36 23.33 13.79 33.51
C VAL A 36 22.06 14.41 34.07
N ASN A 37 21.38 15.23 33.26
CA ASN A 37 20.09 15.82 33.65
C ASN A 37 19.06 14.75 34.05
N THR A 38 18.45 14.90 35.22
CA THR A 38 17.50 13.93 35.78
C THR A 38 16.15 13.88 35.05
N ASP A 39 15.86 14.87 34.21
CA ASP A 39 14.64 14.93 33.40
C ASP A 39 14.73 14.05 32.14
N ILE A 40 15.93 13.52 31.83
CA ILE A 40 16.10 12.54 30.76
C ILE A 40 15.47 11.21 31.19
N PRO A 41 14.53 10.65 30.42
CA PRO A 41 13.89 9.38 30.78
C PRO A 41 14.92 8.25 30.93
N HIS A 42 14.75 7.41 31.95
CA HIS A 42 15.63 6.25 32.20
C HIS A 42 15.63 5.22 31.07
N ASP A 43 14.59 5.21 30.23
CA ASP A 43 14.47 4.34 29.06
C ASP A 43 15.07 4.95 27.77
N ALA A 44 15.62 6.16 27.84
CA ALA A 44 16.39 6.75 26.76
C ALA A 44 17.75 6.05 26.64
N VAL A 45 18.13 5.73 25.41
CA VAL A 45 19.34 4.95 25.10
C VAL A 45 20.48 5.92 24.78
N PRO A 46 21.67 5.79 25.41
CA PRO A 46 22.83 6.57 25.05
C PRO A 46 23.29 6.22 23.63
N VAL A 47 23.62 7.21 22.83
CA VAL A 47 24.04 7.04 21.44
C VAL A 47 25.32 7.82 21.15
N SER A 48 26.10 7.32 20.18
CA SER A 48 27.25 8.04 19.64
C SER A 48 26.82 9.20 18.74
N ASP A 49 27.76 10.07 18.38
CA ASP A 49 27.52 11.13 17.40
C ASP A 49 27.08 10.59 16.03
N GLU A 50 27.66 9.46 15.59
CA GLU A 50 27.28 8.81 14.34
C GLU A 50 25.84 8.27 14.40
N GLN A 51 25.48 7.60 15.49
CA GLN A 51 24.12 7.10 15.70
C GLN A 51 23.11 8.26 15.78
N TRP A 52 23.48 9.36 16.44
CA TRP A 52 22.65 10.56 16.46
C TRP A 52 22.38 11.12 15.05
N GLN A 53 23.40 11.17 14.19
CA GLN A 53 23.24 11.59 12.79
C GLN A 53 22.34 10.62 12.01
N LYS A 54 22.54 9.30 12.16
CA LYS A 54 21.68 8.29 11.54
C LYS A 54 20.22 8.41 11.98
N ALA A 55 19.98 8.70 13.25
CA ALA A 55 18.63 8.92 13.75
C ALA A 55 17.96 10.15 13.10
N GLN A 56 18.72 11.24 12.94
CA GLN A 56 18.25 12.45 12.25
C GLN A 56 17.89 12.21 10.77
N SER A 57 18.55 11.24 10.12
CA SER A 57 18.23 10.82 8.75
C SER A 57 17.26 9.64 8.66
N MET A 58 16.61 9.25 9.76
CA MET A 58 15.72 8.08 9.85
C MET A 58 16.40 6.75 9.46
N ASP A 59 17.71 6.65 9.62
CA ASP A 59 18.54 5.45 9.35
C ASP A 59 19.08 4.83 10.66
N LEU A 60 18.41 5.10 11.78
CA LEU A 60 18.65 4.42 13.04
C LEU A 60 17.36 3.80 13.55
N TRP A 61 17.44 2.55 13.94
CA TRP A 61 16.34 1.76 14.47
C TRP A 61 16.84 0.94 15.67
N ARG A 62 15.98 0.80 16.67
CA ARG A 62 16.22 -0.05 17.83
C ARG A 62 15.49 -1.37 17.65
N ALA A 63 16.26 -2.43 17.52
CA ALA A 63 15.75 -3.78 17.41
C ALA A 63 15.09 -4.28 18.70
N SER A 64 14.28 -5.34 18.57
CA SER A 64 13.59 -5.98 19.70
C SER A 64 14.56 -6.58 20.73
N ASP A 65 15.79 -6.91 20.33
CA ASP A 65 16.88 -7.33 21.22
C ASP A 65 17.61 -6.15 21.89
N GLY A 66 17.22 -4.92 21.57
CA GLY A 66 17.79 -3.68 22.08
C GLY A 66 18.99 -3.14 21.30
N SER A 67 19.47 -3.84 20.28
CA SER A 67 20.56 -3.37 19.42
C SER A 67 20.14 -2.21 18.53
N LEU A 68 21.11 -1.38 18.13
CA LEU A 68 20.88 -0.24 17.23
C LEU A 68 21.38 -0.60 15.82
N THR A 69 20.47 -0.63 14.86
CA THR A 69 20.73 -1.00 13.45
C THR A 69 20.06 -0.01 12.50
N SER A 70 20.12 -0.26 11.19
CA SER A 70 19.23 0.41 10.24
C SER A 70 17.80 -0.15 10.35
N PRO A 71 16.77 0.63 9.97
CA PRO A 71 15.39 0.15 9.92
C PRO A 71 15.24 -1.08 9.02
N PRO A 72 14.25 -1.96 9.30
CA PRO A 72 13.91 -3.02 8.37
C PRO A 72 13.46 -2.43 7.02
N LEU A 73 13.78 -3.12 5.94
CA LEU A 73 13.26 -2.76 4.62
C LEU A 73 11.74 -2.88 4.62
N PRO A 74 11.01 -1.95 3.99
CA PRO A 74 9.57 -2.08 3.82
C PRO A 74 9.26 -3.37 3.05
N GLU A 75 8.19 -4.06 3.44
CA GLU A 75 7.72 -5.23 2.70
C GLU A 75 7.33 -4.82 1.26
N PRO A 76 7.63 -5.65 0.25
CA PRO A 76 7.15 -5.39 -1.11
C PRO A 76 5.61 -5.35 -1.10
N VAL A 77 5.03 -4.26 -1.58
CA VAL A 77 3.59 -4.20 -1.82
C VAL A 77 3.32 -4.99 -3.11
N GLU A 78 2.57 -6.09 -3.00
CA GLU A 78 2.08 -6.79 -4.20
C GLU A 78 1.16 -5.83 -4.98
N PRO A 79 1.33 -5.71 -6.32
CA PRO A 79 0.43 -4.88 -7.09
C PRO A 79 -0.99 -5.45 -7.01
N ASP A 80 -1.97 -4.57 -6.84
CA ASP A 80 -3.38 -4.96 -6.94
C ASP A 80 -3.64 -5.68 -8.27
N PRO A 81 -4.49 -6.72 -8.30
CA PRO A 81 -4.84 -7.39 -9.54
C PRO A 81 -5.43 -6.37 -10.51
N VAL A 82 -4.95 -6.38 -11.75
CA VAL A 82 -5.47 -5.51 -12.80
C VAL A 82 -6.91 -5.92 -13.12
N VAL A 83 -7.87 -5.06 -12.78
CA VAL A 83 -9.29 -5.25 -13.09
C VAL A 83 -9.62 -4.47 -14.37
N THR A 84 -10.02 -5.17 -15.42
CA THR A 84 -10.56 -4.56 -16.64
C THR A 84 -11.95 -4.02 -16.35
N ILE A 85 -12.21 -2.77 -16.71
CA ILE A 85 -13.52 -2.12 -16.54
C ILE A 85 -14.00 -1.67 -17.91
N LEU A 86 -14.84 -2.49 -18.53
CA LEU A 86 -15.41 -2.22 -19.85
C LEU A 86 -16.76 -1.51 -19.71
N PRO A 87 -16.92 -0.26 -20.16
CA PRO A 87 -18.24 0.37 -20.22
C PRO A 87 -19.17 -0.42 -21.14
N ALA A 88 -20.42 -0.62 -20.71
CA ALA A 88 -21.37 -1.40 -21.50
C ALA A 88 -21.62 -0.77 -22.88
N ILE A 89 -21.63 0.57 -22.96
CA ILE A 89 -21.76 1.28 -24.23
C ILE A 89 -20.59 1.00 -25.18
N THR A 90 -19.36 0.95 -24.66
CA THR A 90 -18.16 0.69 -25.44
C THR A 90 -18.18 -0.71 -26.04
N LEU A 91 -18.69 -1.70 -25.31
CA LEU A 91 -18.88 -3.05 -25.86
C LEU A 91 -19.80 -3.02 -27.10
N TRP A 92 -20.95 -2.34 -27.01
CA TRP A 92 -21.90 -2.25 -28.13
C TRP A 92 -21.37 -1.42 -29.30
N GLU A 93 -20.65 -0.33 -29.03
CA GLU A 93 -20.03 0.51 -30.08
C GLU A 93 -18.94 -0.22 -30.87
N ARG A 94 -18.27 -1.20 -30.25
CA ARG A 94 -17.24 -2.02 -30.91
C ARG A 94 -17.84 -3.14 -31.77
N MET A 95 -19.10 -3.49 -31.55
CA MET A 95 -19.81 -4.53 -32.31
C MET A 95 -20.37 -3.99 -33.61
N THR A 96 -20.36 -4.83 -34.64
CA THR A 96 -21.21 -4.64 -35.82
C THR A 96 -22.67 -4.95 -35.50
N GLU A 97 -23.60 -4.50 -36.35
CA GLU A 97 -25.04 -4.78 -36.16
C GLU A 97 -25.32 -6.30 -36.11
N ASP A 98 -24.69 -7.08 -36.98
CA ASP A 98 -24.85 -8.55 -37.02
C ASP A 98 -24.32 -9.20 -35.73
N GLU A 99 -23.19 -8.73 -35.21
CA GLU A 99 -22.64 -9.18 -33.92
C GLU A 99 -23.60 -8.83 -32.76
N ALA A 100 -24.16 -7.61 -32.75
CA ALA A 100 -25.11 -7.19 -31.73
C ALA A 100 -26.41 -8.03 -31.75
N VAL A 101 -26.91 -8.37 -32.94
CA VAL A 101 -28.06 -9.27 -33.12
C VAL A 101 -27.73 -10.66 -32.56
N ALA A 102 -26.57 -11.23 -32.89
CA ALA A 102 -26.14 -12.54 -32.42
C ALA A 102 -26.04 -12.59 -30.88
N VAL A 103 -25.48 -11.55 -30.25
CA VAL A 103 -25.42 -11.44 -28.78
C VAL A 103 -26.81 -11.33 -28.17
N SER A 104 -27.71 -10.55 -28.77
CA SER A 104 -29.10 -10.43 -28.32
C SER A 104 -29.83 -11.78 -28.37
N GLU A 105 -29.58 -12.60 -29.39
CA GLU A 105 -30.14 -13.95 -29.49
C GLU A 105 -29.54 -14.91 -28.45
N ALA A 106 -28.22 -14.90 -28.28
CA ALA A 106 -27.54 -15.71 -27.28
C ALA A 106 -28.02 -15.37 -25.86
N MET A 107 -28.23 -14.08 -25.56
CA MET A 107 -28.68 -13.60 -24.25
C MET A 107 -30.08 -14.13 -23.89
N LYS A 108 -30.96 -14.39 -24.86
CA LYS A 108 -32.31 -14.96 -24.61
C LYS A 108 -32.27 -16.36 -24.00
N THR A 109 -31.14 -17.07 -24.14
CA THR A 109 -30.96 -18.42 -23.57
C THR A 109 -30.55 -18.40 -22.10
N GLN A 110 -30.18 -17.24 -21.57
CA GLN A 110 -29.67 -17.08 -20.22
C GLN A 110 -30.81 -17.02 -19.19
N SER A 111 -30.45 -17.16 -17.91
CA SER A 111 -31.42 -16.99 -16.82
C SER A 111 -31.96 -15.55 -16.78
N VAL A 112 -33.19 -15.37 -16.29
CA VAL A 112 -33.80 -14.03 -16.15
C VAL A 112 -32.90 -13.10 -15.32
N ARG A 113 -32.29 -13.61 -14.24
CA ARG A 113 -31.35 -12.82 -13.41
C ARG A 113 -30.17 -12.33 -14.25
N THR A 114 -29.55 -13.22 -15.02
CA THR A 114 -28.40 -12.89 -15.87
C THR A 114 -28.78 -11.81 -16.88
N ILE A 115 -29.89 -12.01 -17.59
CA ILE A 115 -30.39 -11.05 -18.60
C ILE A 115 -30.58 -9.66 -17.98
N GLU A 116 -31.24 -9.59 -16.82
CA GLU A 116 -31.49 -8.30 -16.16
C GLU A 116 -30.21 -7.65 -15.62
N ILE A 117 -29.23 -8.43 -15.15
CA ILE A 117 -27.92 -7.86 -14.75
C ILE A 117 -27.20 -7.27 -15.95
N PHE A 118 -27.07 -8.01 -17.06
CA PHE A 118 -26.40 -7.52 -18.27
C PHE A 118 -27.09 -6.30 -18.87
N ARG A 119 -28.43 -6.28 -18.89
CA ARG A 119 -29.20 -5.16 -19.45
C ARG A 119 -29.04 -3.87 -18.64
N ASN A 120 -28.96 -3.96 -17.32
CA ASN A 120 -28.90 -2.80 -16.43
C ASN A 120 -27.45 -2.41 -16.04
N ALA A 121 -26.45 -3.20 -16.44
CA ALA A 121 -25.05 -2.89 -16.18
C ALA A 121 -24.61 -1.65 -16.96
N SER A 122 -23.98 -0.70 -16.26
CA SER A 122 -23.27 0.41 -16.90
C SER A 122 -21.83 0.03 -17.29
N THR A 123 -21.26 -0.95 -16.60
CA THR A 123 -19.90 -1.46 -16.78
C THR A 123 -19.85 -2.96 -16.54
N PHE A 124 -18.94 -3.64 -17.24
CA PHE A 124 -18.55 -5.03 -17.02
C PHE A 124 -17.14 -5.03 -16.42
N ARG A 125 -16.94 -5.80 -15.35
CA ARG A 125 -15.66 -5.86 -14.65
C ARG A 125 -15.11 -7.28 -14.69
N SER A 126 -13.81 -7.41 -14.92
CA SER A 126 -13.16 -8.73 -14.98
C SER A 126 -13.16 -9.50 -13.66
N ASP A 127 -13.37 -8.81 -12.54
CA ASP A 127 -13.52 -9.40 -11.21
C ASP A 127 -14.97 -9.77 -10.84
N HIS A 128 -15.93 -9.56 -11.75
CA HIS A 128 -17.34 -9.88 -11.53
C HIS A 128 -17.66 -11.35 -11.85
N GLU A 129 -18.57 -11.97 -11.10
CA GLU A 129 -18.95 -13.40 -11.24
C GLU A 129 -19.46 -13.78 -12.65
N LEU A 130 -19.97 -12.82 -13.41
CA LEU A 130 -20.50 -13.01 -14.77
C LEU A 130 -19.49 -12.70 -15.89
N TRP A 131 -18.28 -12.24 -15.57
CA TRP A 131 -17.26 -11.99 -16.58
C TRP A 131 -16.90 -13.24 -17.40
N PRO A 132 -16.70 -14.43 -16.79
CA PRO A 132 -16.42 -15.64 -17.55
C PRO A 132 -17.54 -16.01 -18.53
N LEU A 133 -18.80 -15.69 -18.19
CA LEU A 133 -19.93 -15.92 -19.08
C LEU A 133 -19.87 -14.97 -20.29
N LEU A 134 -19.51 -13.70 -20.08
CA LEU A 134 -19.33 -12.73 -21.17
C LEU A 134 -18.19 -13.14 -22.11
N GLU A 135 -17.03 -13.53 -21.56
CA GLU A 135 -15.90 -14.05 -22.33
C GLU A 135 -16.27 -15.28 -23.16
N GLN A 136 -16.90 -16.27 -22.52
CA GLN A 136 -17.32 -17.49 -23.21
C GLN A 136 -18.35 -17.21 -24.31
N MET A 137 -19.31 -16.31 -24.05
CA MET A 137 -20.32 -15.95 -25.05
C MET A 137 -19.67 -15.26 -26.25
N ALA A 138 -18.79 -14.28 -26.01
CA ALA A 138 -18.08 -13.58 -27.08
C ALA A 138 -17.16 -14.54 -27.88
N ALA A 139 -16.42 -15.42 -27.20
CA ALA A 139 -15.54 -16.39 -27.85
C ALA A 139 -16.33 -17.42 -28.67
N ASN A 140 -17.47 -17.90 -28.17
CA ASN A 140 -18.31 -18.86 -28.89
C ASN A 140 -18.98 -18.24 -30.13
N LEU A 141 -19.38 -16.96 -30.05
CA LEU A 141 -20.05 -16.28 -31.17
C LEU A 141 -19.06 -15.79 -32.22
N PHE A 142 -17.89 -15.29 -31.82
CA PHE A 142 -17.00 -14.52 -32.69
C PHE A 142 -15.57 -15.06 -32.79
N GLY A 143 -15.23 -16.09 -31.98
CA GLY A 143 -13.87 -16.61 -31.84
C GLY A 143 -13.03 -15.83 -30.84
N GLU A 144 -11.95 -16.46 -30.37
CA GLU A 144 -11.09 -15.92 -29.30
C GLU A 144 -10.46 -14.56 -29.63
N ALA A 145 -9.99 -14.38 -30.87
CA ALA A 145 -9.34 -13.14 -31.29
C ALA A 145 -10.31 -11.95 -31.23
N ARG A 146 -11.52 -12.12 -31.80
CA ARG A 146 -12.53 -11.06 -31.81
C ARG A 146 -13.10 -10.80 -30.42
N ALA A 147 -13.26 -11.85 -29.59
CA ALA A 147 -13.67 -11.69 -28.20
C ALA A 147 -12.66 -10.88 -27.39
N ALA A 148 -11.36 -11.13 -27.56
CA ALA A 148 -10.31 -10.37 -26.90
C ALA A 148 -10.32 -8.89 -27.31
N GLU A 149 -10.55 -8.58 -28.59
CA GLU A 149 -10.70 -7.19 -29.06
C GLU A 149 -11.91 -6.48 -28.45
N LEU A 150 -13.06 -7.17 -28.38
CA LEU A 150 -14.29 -6.61 -27.83
C LEU A 150 -14.17 -6.33 -26.33
N LEU A 151 -13.49 -7.21 -25.60
CA LEU A 151 -13.36 -7.19 -24.13
C LEU A 151 -12.09 -6.53 -23.61
N ALA A 152 -11.22 -6.05 -24.50
CA ALA A 152 -10.04 -5.27 -24.13
C ALA A 152 -10.43 -3.99 -23.36
N ASP A 153 -9.52 -3.49 -22.54
CA ASP A 153 -9.64 -2.18 -21.90
C ASP A 153 -9.60 -1.06 -22.97
#